data_AF-A0A3N5EDP6-F1
#
_entry.id   AF-A0A3N5EDP6-F1
#
_cell.length_a   1.000
_cell.length_b   1.000
_cell.length_c   1.000
_cell.angle_alpha   90.00
_cell.angle_beta   90.00
_cell.angle_gamma   90.00
#
_symmetry.space_group_name_H-M   'P 1'
#
loop_
_entity.id
_entity.type
_entity.pdbx_description
1 polymer ?
#
loop_
_entity_poly.entity_id
_entity_poly.type
_entity_poly.pdbx_seq_one_letter_code
_entity_poly.pdbx_strand_id
1 'polypeptide(L)' 'ARYAGQRILVVNIDDYAYLVPFVEGEGEVFLKTIIPSRKATNIYLRRRRENG' A
#
# COMPACT_ATOMS: atom_id res chain seq x y z
N ALA A 1 3.15 21.77 5.37
CA ALA A 1 2.26 20.59 5.29
C ALA A 1 3.10 19.33 5.48
N ARG A 2 2.86 18.50 6.51
CA ARG A 2 3.82 17.44 6.93
C ARG A 2 3.94 16.25 5.96
N TYR A 3 3.12 16.16 4.90
CA TYR A 3 3.08 15.02 3.97
C TYR A 3 2.65 15.40 2.54
N ALA A 4 3.04 16.57 2.04
CA ALA A 4 2.71 16.96 0.66
C ALA A 4 3.30 15.94 -0.34
N GLY A 5 2.47 15.43 -1.25
CA GLY A 5 2.89 14.46 -2.28
C GLY A 5 3.03 13.00 -1.82
N GLN A 6 2.69 12.66 -0.58
CA GLN A 6 2.74 11.27 -0.13
C GLN A 6 1.55 10.46 -0.64
N ARG A 7 1.83 9.30 -1.23
CA ARG A 7 0.87 8.28 -1.66
C ARG A 7 1.11 6.96 -0.92
N ILE A 8 0.21 5.99 -1.08
CA ILE A 8 0.33 4.66 -0.46
C ILE A 8 0.13 3.59 -1.53
N LEU A 9 1.08 2.66 -1.65
CA LEU A 9 0.90 1.41 -2.39
C LEU A 9 0.29 0.35 -1.45
N VAL A 10 -0.62 -0.46 -1.98
CA VAL A 10 -1.09 -1.68 -1.32
C VAL A 10 -0.44 -2.86 -2.03
N VAL A 11 0.46 -3.56 -1.35
CA VAL A 11 1.20 -4.69 -1.90
C VAL A 11 0.71 -5.98 -1.25
N ASN A 12 0.39 -6.99 -2.07
CA ASN A 12 0.09 -8.33 -1.58
C ASN A 12 1.40 -9.11 -1.44
N ILE A 13 1.72 -9.57 -0.23
CA ILE A 13 2.83 -10.49 0.04
C ILE A 13 2.24 -11.65 0.84
N ASP A 14 2.32 -12.87 0.31
CA ASP A 14 1.81 -14.09 0.94
C ASP A 14 0.39 -13.94 1.52
N ASP A 15 -0.54 -13.41 0.71
CA ASP A 15 -1.94 -13.18 1.04
C ASP A 15 -2.21 -12.21 2.20
N TYR A 16 -1.22 -11.37 2.50
CA TYR A 16 -1.34 -10.30 3.46
C TYR A 16 -1.01 -8.95 2.80
N ALA A 17 -1.86 -7.96 3.03
CA ALA A 17 -1.67 -6.63 2.46
C ALA A 17 -0.73 -5.79 3.32
N TYR A 18 0.23 -5.18 2.66
CA TYR A 18 1.16 -4.21 3.23
C TYR A 18 0.92 -2.84 2.60
N LEU A 19 0.83 -1.82 3.45
CA LEU A 19 0.76 -0.43 3.03
C LEU A 19 2.18 0.12 2.96
N VAL A 20 2.57 0.65 1.80
CA VAL A 20 3.89 1.23 1.58
C VAL A 20 3.72 2.69 1.23
N PRO A 21 3.91 3.61 2.20
CA PRO A 21 3.91 5.03 1.90
C PRO A 21 5.09 5.37 1.00
N PHE A 22 4.88 6.24 0.02
CA PHE A 22 5.93 6.66 -0.90
C PHE A 22 5.71 8.10 -1.37
N VAL A 23 6.79 8.70 -1.88
CA VAL A 23 6.76 10.01 -2.54
C VAL A 23 7.44 9.86 -3.90
N GLU A 24 6.81 10.41 -4.94
CA GLU A 24 7.37 10.49 -6.30
C GLU A 24 8.22 11.76 -6.42
N GLY A 25 9.46 11.61 -6.86
CA GLY A 25 10.37 12.70 -7.25
C GLY A 25 10.49 12.83 -8.78
N GLU A 26 11.46 13.61 -9.24
CA GLU A 26 11.73 13.89 -10.68
C GLU A 26 12.42 12.71 -11.40
N GLY A 27 11.96 11.48 -11.18
CA GLY A 27 12.49 10.27 -11.81
C GLY A 27 12.75 9.11 -10.84
N GLU A 28 12.50 9.31 -9.55
CA GLU A 28 12.68 8.29 -8.52
C GLU A 28 11.48 8.18 -7.59
N VAL A 29 11.34 7.03 -6.94
CA VAL A 29 10.31 6.75 -5.95
C VAL A 29 10.98 6.39 -4.63
N PHE A 30 10.74 7.21 -3.59
CA PHE A 30 11.20 6.91 -2.24
C PHE A 30 10.13 6.15 -1.48
N LEU A 31 10.40 4.87 -1.20
CA LEU A 31 9.58 4.04 -0.34
C LEU A 31 9.94 4.28 1.13
N LYS A 32 8.91 4.38 1.96
CA LYS A 32 9.05 4.38 3.42
C LYS A 32 8.78 2.99 3.97
N THR A 33 8.80 2.87 5.29
CA THR A 33 8.53 1.64 6.03
C THR A 33 7.24 0.96 5.56
N ILE A 34 7.34 -0.35 5.28
CA ILE A 34 6.19 -1.20 5.02
C ILE A 34 5.36 -1.38 6.29
N ILE A 35 4.04 -1.27 6.19
CA ILE A 35 3.12 -1.39 7.33
C ILE A 35 2.14 -2.54 7.04
N PRO A 36 2.23 -3.67 7.75
CA PRO A 36 1.24 -4.74 7.60
C PRO A 36 -0.14 -4.24 8.00
N SER A 37 -1.18 -4.53 7.19
CA SER A 37 -2.54 -4.03 7.45
C SER A 37 -3.60 -5.09 7.21
N ARG A 38 -4.10 -5.68 8.31
CA ARG A 38 -5.25 -6.60 8.30
C ARG A 38 -6.49 -5.97 7.64
N LYS A 39 -6.72 -4.67 7.86
CA LYS A 39 -7.84 -3.94 7.26
C LYS A 39 -7.69 -3.90 5.74
N ALA A 40 -6.49 -3.59 5.23
CA ALA A 40 -6.22 -3.60 3.80
C ALA A 40 -6.34 -5.02 3.21
N THR A 41 -5.91 -6.05 3.94
CA THR A 41 -6.06 -7.46 3.51
C THR A 41 -7.54 -7.79 3.26
N ASN A 42 -8.42 -7.43 4.19
CA ASN A 42 -9.86 -7.67 4.05
C ASN A 42 -10.45 -6.91 2.85
N ILE A 43 -10.10 -5.62 2.71
CA ILE A 43 -10.70 -4.74 1.70
C ILE A 43 -10.20 -5.07 0.29
N TYR A 44 -8.91 -5.30 0.11
CA TYR A 44 -8.29 -5.36 -1.22
C TYR A 44 -7.96 -6.77 -1.69
N LEU A 45 -7.76 -7.72 -0.78
CA LEU A 45 -7.40 -9.09 -1.13
C LEU A 45 -8.58 -10.05 -0.98
N ARG A 46 -9.31 -9.98 0.15
CA ARG A 46 -10.44 -10.89 0.40
C ARG A 46 -11.69 -10.52 -0.41
N ARG A 47 -12.14 -9.26 -0.36
CA ARG A 47 -13.27 -8.81 -1.19
C ARG A 47 -13.00 -8.93 -2.69
N ARG A 48 -11.73 -8.82 -3.13
CA ARG A 48 -11.40 -9.03 -4.55
C ARG A 48 -11.58 -10.50 -4.96
N ARG A 49 -11.35 -11.45 -4.07
CA ARG A 49 -11.57 -12.88 -4.32
C ARG A 49 -13.05 -13.26 -4.38
N GLU A 50 -13.91 -12.57 -3.64
CA GLU A 50 -15.36 -12.81 -3.65
C GLU A 50 -16.04 -12.33 -4.95
N ASN A 51 -15.39 -11.44 -5.70
CA ASN A 51 -15.89 -10.88 -6.96
C ASN A 51 -15.25 -11.51 -8.21
N GLY A 52 -14.44 -12.56 -8.05
CA GLY A 52 -13.67 -13.22 -9.12
C GLY A 52 -14.14 -14.63 -9.40
#